data_AF-A0A2H3I770-F1
#
_entry.id   AF-A0A2H3I770-F1
#
_cell.length_a   1.000
_cell.length_b   1.000
_cell.length_c   1.000
_cell.angle_alpha   90.00
_cell.angle_beta   90.00
_cell.angle_gamma   90.00
#
_symmetry.space_group_name_H-M   'P 1'
#
loop_
_entity.id
_entity.type
_entity.pdbx_description
1 polymer ?
#
loop_
_entity_poly.entity_id
_entity_poly.type
_entity_poly.pdbx_seq_one_letter_code
_entity_poly.pdbx_strand_id
1 'polypeptide(L)'
;MNLYVLGVELADTRDKHLLKCRPPRLTRMSFLSRDPVTGKIEIDALVQRGQWKDAESILLRMLADADAADQVSPTNRRTTPVDDSPEVQKNKLMLAHIFRQIGRPQDAESIDREVLETRQRSLGPDAQDTLVVMYHLATDIKLQPERLLEGLAIEERVLEAAAQIYWPDEFGGSPTRNNRSVAAGPSKSDIEHSPAMDILIRMCHVADTFFMQNLPEQAARLHETVLRLSTTDLGPGHPYTIAVMGSTGRDYVSQGRLPEAVRLLQDAAEAGRVHLGSRDSTTRRCIVHLAEAHGRMTAEGDGKVPDAKTIAILEQAIEILEESIGHDETDTISLKYYLAVAYARLDGQFRESEALQNQVLSWCRRQLGNRTVTANLMIRNLVLMYRQLGRMDKAREIENEFGRIRRSIS
;
A
#
# COMPACT_ATOMS: atom_id res chain seq x y z
N MET A 1 -20.66 7.72 11.67
CA MET A 1 -19.93 6.62 12.32
C MET A 1 -19.17 5.95 11.19
N ASN A 2 -17.88 6.27 11.11
CA ASN A 2 -16.78 5.82 10.24
C ASN A 2 -15.83 7.01 10.13
N LEU A 3 -14.72 6.91 10.85
CA LEU A 3 -13.68 7.92 10.99
C LEU A 3 -12.80 7.90 9.73
N TYR A 4 -13.16 8.71 8.74
CA TYR A 4 -12.33 8.94 7.56
C TYR A 4 -11.82 10.37 7.54
N VAL A 5 -10.76 10.61 8.29
CA VAL A 5 -9.90 11.81 8.26
C VAL A 5 -8.63 11.38 9.04
N LEU A 6 -7.42 11.17 8.52
CA LEU A 6 -6.82 11.36 7.21
C LEU A 6 -6.02 10.12 6.86
N GLY A 7 -5.93 9.84 5.55
CA GLY A 7 -4.83 9.05 5.05
C GLY A 7 -3.53 9.69 5.50
N VAL A 8 -2.63 8.84 5.98
CA VAL A 8 -1.22 9.16 6.18
C VAL A 8 -0.71 9.82 4.90
N GLU A 9 -0.71 11.15 4.85
CA GLU A 9 0.21 11.91 3.99
C GLU A 9 1.57 11.93 4.72
N LEU A 10 2.11 10.74 5.00
CA LEU A 10 3.50 10.47 4.65
C LEU A 10 3.56 10.37 3.11
N ALA A 11 3.07 11.40 2.42
CA ALA A 11 3.52 11.75 1.09
C ALA A 11 4.91 12.39 1.27
N ASP A 12 5.83 11.68 1.93
CA ASP A 12 7.21 11.87 1.57
C ASP A 12 7.38 11.09 0.27
N THR A 13 7.30 11.87 -0.80
CA THR A 13 7.85 11.62 -2.14
C THR A 13 9.38 11.30 -2.11
N ARG A 14 9.89 10.85 -0.96
CA ARG A 14 11.23 10.35 -0.65
C ARG A 14 11.21 9.05 0.14
N ASP A 15 10.15 8.23 0.05
CA ASP A 15 10.18 6.82 0.49
C ASP A 15 11.08 5.96 -0.42
N LYS A 16 12.32 6.43 -0.67
CA LYS A 16 13.43 5.72 -1.31
C LYS A 16 14.09 4.72 -0.36
N HIS A 17 13.46 4.43 0.78
CA HIS A 17 14.03 3.60 1.84
C HIS A 17 13.25 2.34 2.16
N LEU A 18 12.13 2.05 1.46
CA LEU A 18 11.46 0.77 1.62
C LEU A 18 12.31 -0.46 1.27
N LEU A 19 13.45 -0.32 0.60
CA LEU A 19 14.59 -1.24 0.72
C LEU A 19 15.87 -0.52 0.27
N LYS A 20 16.85 -0.32 1.17
CA LYS A 20 18.28 -0.22 0.78
C LYS A 20 18.85 -1.61 0.42
N CYS A 21 18.02 -2.58 0.05
CA CYS A 21 18.50 -3.75 -0.64
C CYS A 21 18.90 -3.33 -2.04
N ARG A 22 20.14 -3.66 -2.43
CA ARG A 22 20.54 -3.64 -3.84
C ARG A 22 19.39 -4.27 -4.66
N PRO A 23 18.97 -3.65 -5.78
CA PRO A 23 17.98 -4.29 -6.64
C PRO A 23 18.49 -5.71 -6.94
N PRO A 24 17.67 -6.75 -6.74
CA PRO A 24 18.06 -8.10 -7.09
C PRO A 24 18.49 -8.07 -8.55
N ARG A 25 19.60 -8.75 -8.87
CA ARG A 25 19.98 -8.96 -10.28
C ARG A 25 18.74 -9.50 -11.00
N LEU A 26 18.48 -9.08 -12.24
CA LEU A 26 17.31 -9.47 -13.05
C LEU A 26 16.98 -10.97 -12.99
N THR A 27 18.00 -11.82 -12.79
CA THR A 27 17.88 -13.28 -12.61
C THR A 27 17.18 -13.74 -11.33
N ARG A 28 16.93 -12.88 -10.34
CA ARG A 28 16.34 -13.21 -9.04
C ARG A 28 14.95 -12.58 -8.78
N MET A 29 14.36 -11.92 -9.77
CA MET A 29 13.01 -11.34 -9.64
C MET A 29 11.91 -12.39 -9.86
N SER A 30 10.70 -12.09 -9.36
CA SER A 30 9.51 -12.91 -9.68
C SER A 30 9.27 -12.96 -11.17
N PHE A 31 8.55 -13.99 -11.60
CA PHE A 31 8.18 -14.11 -13.00
C PHE A 31 7.28 -12.96 -13.48
N LEU A 32 6.56 -12.28 -12.58
CA LEU A 32 5.76 -11.09 -12.87
C LEU A 32 6.63 -9.86 -13.20
N SER A 33 7.87 -9.87 -12.71
CA SER A 33 8.85 -8.78 -12.89
C SER A 33 9.86 -9.06 -14.00
N ARG A 34 9.82 -10.24 -14.62
CA ARG A 34 10.65 -10.50 -15.80
C ARG A 34 10.05 -9.75 -16.97
N ASP A 35 10.83 -8.88 -17.60
CA ASP A 35 10.42 -8.31 -18.88
C ASP A 35 10.06 -9.47 -19.81
N PRO A 36 8.88 -9.45 -20.44
CA PRO A 36 8.26 -10.70 -20.86
C PRO A 36 8.95 -11.28 -22.10
N VAL A 37 9.87 -10.51 -22.71
CA VAL A 37 10.30 -10.74 -24.07
C VAL A 37 11.67 -10.11 -24.30
N THR A 38 12.72 -10.92 -24.42
CA THR A 38 13.87 -10.54 -25.26
C THR A 38 13.44 -10.77 -26.71
N GLY A 39 13.18 -9.71 -27.46
CA GLY A 39 12.77 -9.76 -28.86
C GLY A 39 13.90 -10.20 -29.79
N LYS A 40 13.76 -9.89 -31.09
CA LYS A 40 14.92 -9.85 -31.97
C LYS A 40 15.84 -8.73 -31.44
N ILE A 41 17.16 -8.96 -31.47
CA ILE A 41 18.19 -8.05 -30.92
C ILE A 41 17.98 -6.59 -31.37
N GLU A 42 17.48 -6.39 -32.59
CA GLU A 42 17.19 -5.07 -33.16
C GLU A 42 16.06 -4.33 -32.43
N ILE A 43 14.95 -5.00 -32.10
CA ILE A 43 13.80 -4.42 -31.39
C ILE A 43 14.21 -4.10 -29.94
N ASP A 44 14.95 -5.01 -29.30
CA ASP A 44 15.48 -4.82 -27.95
C ASP A 44 16.42 -3.61 -27.90
N ALA A 45 17.27 -3.43 -28.91
CA ALA A 45 18.16 -2.27 -29.00
C ALA A 45 17.39 -0.96 -29.19
N LEU A 46 16.31 -0.95 -29.98
CA LEU A 46 15.45 0.23 -30.16
C LEU A 46 14.70 0.59 -28.87
N VAL A 47 14.13 -0.41 -28.19
CA VAL A 47 13.47 -0.26 -26.89
C VAL A 47 14.44 0.30 -25.85
N GLN A 48 15.66 -0.25 -25.75
CA GLN A 48 16.69 0.24 -24.82
C GLN A 48 17.13 1.68 -25.11
N ARG A 49 17.05 2.12 -26.36
CA ARG A 49 17.38 3.50 -26.78
C ARG A 49 16.19 4.46 -26.70
N GLY A 50 15.02 3.99 -26.26
CA GLY A 50 13.79 4.79 -26.22
C GLY A 50 13.21 5.13 -27.60
N GLN A 51 13.59 4.40 -28.65
CA GLN A 51 13.10 4.57 -30.01
C GLN A 51 11.78 3.84 -30.21
N TRP A 52 10.77 4.24 -29.43
CA TRP A 52 9.48 3.52 -29.31
C TRP A 52 8.71 3.41 -30.62
N LYS A 53 8.68 4.48 -31.42
CA LYS A 53 7.94 4.52 -32.71
C LYS A 53 8.55 3.62 -33.78
N ASP A 54 9.87 3.49 -33.79
CA ASP A 54 10.58 2.62 -34.74
C ASP A 54 10.32 1.16 -34.37
N ALA A 55 10.39 0.82 -33.08
CA ALA A 55 10.07 -0.50 -32.56
C ALA A 55 8.58 -0.88 -32.82
N GLU A 56 7.65 0.06 -32.57
CA GLU A 56 6.22 -0.09 -32.89
C GLU A 56 6.02 -0.42 -34.38
N SER A 57 6.65 0.35 -35.28
CA SER A 57 6.52 0.18 -36.73
C SER A 57 7.02 -1.19 -37.20
N ILE A 58 8.11 -1.68 -36.63
CA ILE A 58 8.67 -3.01 -36.95
C ILE A 58 7.73 -4.12 -36.47
N LEU A 59 7.23 -4.03 -35.24
CA LEU A 59 6.34 -5.04 -34.66
C LEU A 59 5.00 -5.11 -35.40
N LEU A 60 4.41 -3.97 -35.77
CA LEU A 60 3.18 -3.95 -36.56
C LEU A 60 3.37 -4.62 -37.93
N ARG A 61 4.50 -4.42 -38.60
CA ARG A 61 4.82 -5.12 -39.86
C ARG A 61 4.98 -6.62 -39.65
N MET A 62 5.71 -7.03 -38.61
CA MET A 62 5.89 -8.45 -38.31
C MET A 62 4.57 -9.18 -38.02
N LEU A 63 3.63 -8.51 -37.34
CA LEU A 63 2.29 -9.04 -37.09
C LEU A 63 1.47 -9.11 -38.39
N ALA A 64 1.48 -8.05 -39.20
CA ALA A 64 0.78 -8.04 -40.49
C ALA A 64 1.30 -9.11 -41.47
N ASP A 65 2.62 -9.34 -41.50
CA ASP A 65 3.25 -10.38 -42.32
C ASP A 65 2.84 -11.78 -41.85
N ALA A 66 2.71 -12.00 -40.54
CA ALA A 66 2.25 -13.26 -39.97
C ALA A 66 0.78 -13.54 -40.34
N ASP A 67 -0.08 -12.52 -40.27
CA ASP A 67 -1.50 -12.61 -40.66
C ASP A 67 -1.65 -12.88 -42.16
N ALA A 68 -0.89 -12.18 -43.00
CA ALA A 68 -0.88 -12.38 -44.44
C ALA A 68 -0.41 -13.80 -44.81
N ALA A 69 0.61 -14.32 -44.12
CA ALA A 69 1.09 -15.69 -44.33
C ALA A 69 0.05 -16.76 -43.95
N ASP A 70 -0.83 -16.48 -42.98
CA ASP A 70 -1.93 -17.38 -42.61
C ASP A 70 -3.04 -17.41 -43.67
N GLN A 71 -3.41 -16.23 -44.19
CA GLN A 71 -4.44 -16.10 -45.22
C GLN A 71 -4.05 -16.76 -46.56
N VAL A 72 -2.76 -16.81 -46.89
CA VAL A 72 -2.25 -17.37 -48.16
C VAL A 72 -2.05 -18.89 -48.11
N SER A 73 -1.97 -19.52 -46.92
CA SER A 73 -1.76 -20.98 -46.79
C SER A 73 -2.71 -21.67 -45.80
N PRO A 74 -4.04 -21.58 -45.98
CA PRO A 74 -5.01 -22.25 -45.11
C PRO A 74 -5.00 -23.79 -45.22
N THR A 75 -4.35 -24.34 -46.26
CA THR A 75 -4.35 -25.77 -46.61
C THR A 75 -3.28 -26.61 -45.92
N ASN A 76 -2.26 -25.99 -45.30
CA ASN A 76 -1.39 -26.72 -44.38
C ASN A 76 -2.10 -26.79 -43.03
N ARG A 77 -2.51 -27.99 -42.60
CA ARG A 77 -3.03 -28.24 -41.25
C ARG A 77 -1.99 -27.82 -40.20
N ARG A 78 -1.92 -26.53 -39.88
CA ARG A 78 -1.28 -26.06 -38.66
C ARG A 78 -2.10 -26.61 -37.51
N THR A 79 -1.46 -27.36 -36.63
CA THR A 79 -2.11 -27.90 -35.41
C THR A 79 -2.39 -26.80 -34.38
N THR A 80 -1.84 -25.60 -34.58
CA THR A 80 -2.01 -24.40 -33.74
C THR A 80 -2.38 -23.20 -34.61
N PRO A 81 -3.42 -22.41 -34.27
CA PRO A 81 -3.69 -21.12 -34.89
C PRO A 81 -2.45 -20.22 -34.92
N VAL A 82 -2.31 -19.33 -35.92
CA VAL A 82 -1.14 -18.42 -36.01
C VAL A 82 -1.06 -17.47 -34.82
N ASP A 83 -2.21 -17.02 -34.32
CA ASP A 83 -2.29 -16.24 -33.07
C ASP A 83 -1.80 -17.00 -31.84
N ASP A 84 -1.84 -18.33 -31.89
CA ASP A 84 -1.36 -19.21 -30.82
C ASP A 84 0.17 -19.46 -30.94
N SER A 85 0.82 -18.97 -32.00
CA SER A 85 2.28 -19.10 -32.20
C SER A 85 3.04 -18.34 -31.10
N PRO A 86 4.05 -18.97 -30.46
CA PRO A 86 4.88 -18.30 -29.46
C PRO A 86 5.54 -17.01 -29.96
N GLU A 87 5.91 -16.93 -31.24
CA GLU A 87 6.53 -15.73 -31.82
C GLU A 87 5.52 -14.58 -31.98
N VAL A 88 4.29 -14.89 -32.40
CA VAL A 88 3.23 -13.88 -32.58
C VAL A 88 2.80 -13.33 -31.22
N GLN A 89 2.55 -14.20 -30.23
CA GLN A 89 2.22 -13.75 -28.88
C GLN A 89 3.34 -12.90 -28.26
N LYS A 90 4.60 -13.28 -28.50
CA LYS A 90 5.77 -12.54 -28.03
C LYS A 90 5.83 -11.14 -28.65
N ASN A 91 5.58 -11.01 -29.95
CA ASN A 91 5.52 -9.71 -30.62
C ASN A 91 4.35 -8.86 -30.12
N LYS A 92 3.17 -9.46 -29.89
CA LYS A 92 2.00 -8.80 -29.29
C LYS A 92 2.34 -8.24 -27.91
N LEU A 93 2.93 -9.04 -27.01
CA LEU A 93 3.32 -8.57 -25.67
C LEU A 93 4.37 -7.44 -25.69
N MET A 94 5.33 -7.49 -26.63
CA MET A 94 6.29 -6.40 -26.80
C MET A 94 5.62 -5.12 -27.31
N LEU A 95 4.66 -5.24 -28.23
CA LEU A 95 3.90 -4.11 -28.75
C LEU A 95 3.03 -3.48 -27.63
N ALA A 96 2.36 -4.29 -26.81
CA ALA A 96 1.64 -3.83 -25.63
C ALA A 96 2.55 -3.08 -24.66
N HIS A 97 3.76 -3.60 -24.40
CA HIS A 97 4.76 -2.89 -23.59
C HIS A 97 5.12 -1.51 -24.17
N ILE A 98 5.35 -1.42 -25.48
CA ILE A 98 5.65 -0.15 -26.15
C ILE A 98 4.46 0.82 -26.02
N PHE A 99 3.23 0.34 -26.21
CA PHE A 99 2.02 1.13 -26.03
C PHE A 99 1.89 1.72 -24.62
N ARG A 100 2.24 0.97 -23.58
CA ARG A 100 2.33 1.52 -22.21
C ARG A 100 3.34 2.66 -22.11
N GLN A 101 4.54 2.48 -22.67
CA GLN A 101 5.62 3.48 -22.58
C GLN A 101 5.28 4.78 -23.32
N ILE A 102 4.52 4.71 -24.42
CA ILE A 102 4.10 5.89 -25.18
C ILE A 102 2.77 6.50 -24.70
N GLY A 103 2.19 5.98 -23.60
CA GLY A 103 0.98 6.54 -22.99
C GLY A 103 -0.32 6.14 -23.71
N ARG A 104 -0.37 4.95 -24.33
CA ARG A 104 -1.55 4.39 -25.00
C ARG A 104 -2.04 3.11 -24.28
N PRO A 105 -2.54 3.21 -23.03
CA PRO A 105 -2.90 2.04 -22.23
C PRO A 105 -4.10 1.26 -22.78
N GLN A 106 -4.99 1.90 -23.55
CA GLN A 106 -6.14 1.20 -24.16
C GLN A 106 -5.70 0.25 -25.28
N ASP A 107 -4.70 0.64 -26.07
CA ASP A 107 -4.16 -0.21 -27.11
C ASP A 107 -3.35 -1.38 -26.51
N ALA A 108 -2.62 -1.12 -25.41
CA ALA A 108 -1.95 -2.17 -24.65
C ALA A 108 -2.97 -3.17 -24.06
N GLU A 109 -4.03 -2.67 -23.44
CA GLU A 109 -5.12 -3.48 -22.88
C GLU A 109 -5.76 -4.38 -23.94
N SER A 110 -6.05 -3.83 -25.13
CA SER A 110 -6.65 -4.61 -26.22
C SER A 110 -5.78 -5.81 -26.60
N ILE A 111 -4.46 -5.60 -26.70
CA ILE A 111 -3.52 -6.67 -27.03
C ILE A 111 -3.38 -7.67 -25.88
N ASP A 112 -3.24 -7.19 -24.65
CA ASP A 112 -3.06 -8.06 -23.49
C ASP A 112 -4.33 -8.91 -23.22
N ARG A 113 -5.53 -8.41 -23.51
CA ARG A 113 -6.78 -9.21 -23.48
C ARG A 113 -6.76 -10.34 -24.49
N GLU A 114 -6.36 -10.06 -25.73
CA GLU A 114 -6.28 -11.06 -26.80
C GLU A 114 -5.28 -12.17 -26.45
N VAL A 115 -4.08 -11.78 -26.00
CA VAL A 115 -3.05 -12.75 -25.57
C VAL A 115 -3.53 -13.54 -24.35
N LEU A 116 -4.23 -12.89 -23.41
CA LEU A 116 -4.76 -13.54 -22.22
C LEU A 116 -5.79 -14.63 -22.56
N GLU A 117 -6.74 -14.36 -23.46
CA GLU A 117 -7.74 -15.34 -23.91
C GLU A 117 -7.06 -16.58 -24.51
N THR A 118 -6.05 -16.36 -25.34
CA THR A 118 -5.29 -17.46 -25.95
C THR A 118 -4.49 -18.26 -24.92
N ARG A 119 -3.84 -17.60 -23.95
CA ARG A 119 -3.10 -18.27 -22.88
C ARG A 119 -4.01 -19.03 -21.93
N GLN A 120 -5.18 -18.48 -21.60
CA GLN A 120 -6.17 -19.17 -20.76
C GLN A 120 -6.69 -20.44 -21.44
N ARG A 121 -6.96 -20.40 -22.76
CA ARG A 121 -7.38 -21.59 -23.52
C ARG A 121 -6.29 -22.67 -23.59
N SER A 122 -5.03 -22.28 -23.74
CA SER A 122 -3.92 -23.20 -24.02
C SER A 122 -3.20 -23.72 -22.76
N LEU A 123 -2.96 -22.85 -21.78
CA LEU A 123 -2.18 -23.13 -20.58
C LEU A 123 -3.04 -23.21 -19.31
N GLY A 124 -4.25 -22.65 -19.34
CA GLY A 124 -5.12 -22.50 -18.18
C GLY A 124 -4.95 -21.15 -17.45
N PRO A 125 -5.89 -20.81 -16.56
CA PRO A 125 -5.93 -19.51 -15.87
C PRO A 125 -4.78 -19.31 -14.86
N ASP A 126 -4.32 -20.38 -14.21
CA ASP A 126 -3.33 -20.31 -13.12
C ASP A 126 -1.89 -20.57 -13.60
N ALA A 127 -1.70 -20.77 -14.91
CA ALA A 127 -0.36 -20.94 -15.46
C ALA A 127 0.46 -19.66 -15.29
N GLN A 128 1.74 -19.82 -14.93
CA GLN A 128 2.66 -18.71 -14.68
C GLN A 128 2.67 -17.68 -15.83
N ASP A 129 2.71 -18.16 -17.07
CA ASP A 129 2.69 -17.29 -18.26
C ASP A 129 1.35 -16.58 -18.45
N THR A 130 0.23 -17.17 -18.01
CA THR A 130 -1.09 -16.51 -18.00
C THR A 130 -1.12 -15.40 -16.96
N LEU A 131 -0.61 -15.67 -15.75
CA LEU A 131 -0.53 -14.69 -14.66
C LEU A 131 0.31 -13.46 -15.02
N VAL A 132 1.39 -13.62 -15.80
CA VAL A 132 2.18 -12.48 -16.34
C VAL A 132 1.31 -11.56 -17.20
N VAL A 133 0.49 -12.12 -18.10
CA VAL A 133 -0.35 -11.30 -18.98
C VAL A 133 -1.50 -10.66 -18.20
N MET A 134 -2.09 -11.38 -17.24
CA MET A 134 -3.08 -10.80 -16.31
C MET A 134 -2.49 -9.63 -15.51
N TYR A 135 -1.22 -9.73 -15.09
CA TYR A 135 -0.53 -8.65 -14.39
C TYR A 135 -0.32 -7.43 -15.28
N HIS A 136 0.03 -7.62 -16.56
CA HIS A 136 0.12 -6.50 -17.51
C HIS A 136 -1.23 -5.87 -17.77
N LEU A 137 -2.27 -6.68 -17.99
CA LEU A 137 -3.64 -6.21 -18.15
C LEU A 137 -4.08 -5.38 -16.93
N ALA A 138 -3.78 -5.84 -15.72
CA ALA A 138 -4.02 -5.06 -14.51
C ALA A 138 -3.29 -3.72 -14.53
N THR A 139 -2.03 -3.70 -14.97
CA THR A 139 -1.24 -2.47 -15.12
C THR A 139 -1.88 -1.51 -16.12
N ASP A 140 -2.31 -2.00 -17.29
CA ASP A 140 -2.93 -1.20 -18.35
C ASP A 140 -4.26 -0.58 -17.90
N ILE A 141 -5.05 -1.34 -17.13
CA ILE A 141 -6.31 -0.87 -16.56
C ILE A 141 -6.03 0.17 -15.46
N LYS A 142 -5.04 -0.02 -14.59
CA LYS A 142 -4.67 0.95 -13.54
C LYS A 142 -4.15 2.27 -14.10
N LEU A 143 -3.56 2.27 -15.30
CA LEU A 143 -3.12 3.49 -15.98
C LEU A 143 -4.30 4.37 -16.46
N GLN A 144 -5.53 3.87 -16.39
CA GLN A 144 -6.76 4.60 -16.70
C GLN A 144 -7.40 5.06 -15.38
N PRO A 145 -7.46 6.38 -15.08
CA PRO A 145 -7.82 6.89 -13.75
C PRO A 145 -9.17 6.38 -13.21
N GLU A 146 -10.18 6.34 -14.06
CA GLU A 146 -11.54 5.86 -13.76
C GLU A 146 -11.64 4.36 -13.48
N ARG A 147 -10.59 3.57 -13.75
CA ARG A 147 -10.60 2.11 -13.66
C ARG A 147 -9.54 1.55 -12.71
N LEU A 148 -8.97 2.39 -11.84
CA LEU A 148 -7.96 1.98 -10.86
C LEU A 148 -8.40 0.77 -10.02
N LEU A 149 -9.63 0.78 -9.49
CA LEU A 149 -10.14 -0.31 -8.65
C LEU A 149 -10.33 -1.63 -9.42
N GLU A 150 -10.70 -1.57 -10.70
CA GLU A 150 -10.79 -2.76 -11.56
C GLU A 150 -9.41 -3.38 -11.74
N GLY A 151 -8.40 -2.56 -12.04
CA GLY A 151 -7.02 -3.02 -12.19
C GLY A 151 -6.45 -3.60 -10.91
N LEU A 152 -6.71 -2.98 -9.76
CA LEU A 152 -6.27 -3.49 -8.44
C LEU A 152 -6.90 -4.84 -8.10
N ALA A 153 -8.18 -5.05 -8.41
CA ALA A 153 -8.84 -6.33 -8.18
C ALA A 153 -8.24 -7.47 -9.04
N ILE A 154 -7.80 -7.15 -10.28
CA ILE A 154 -7.10 -8.13 -11.13
C ILE A 154 -5.70 -8.40 -10.57
N GLU A 155 -4.98 -7.36 -10.16
CA GLU A 155 -3.64 -7.51 -9.58
C GLU A 155 -3.64 -8.30 -8.27
N GLU A 156 -4.61 -8.05 -7.38
CA GLU A 156 -4.83 -8.82 -6.15
C GLU A 156 -4.96 -10.31 -6.47
N ARG A 157 -5.84 -10.67 -7.41
CA ARG A 157 -6.03 -12.08 -7.84
C ARG A 157 -4.76 -12.70 -8.41
N VAL A 158 -4.02 -11.95 -9.23
CA VAL A 158 -2.75 -12.41 -9.79
C VAL A 158 -1.74 -12.68 -8.68
N LEU A 159 -1.63 -11.77 -7.72
CA LEU A 159 -0.68 -11.88 -6.63
C LEU A 159 -1.05 -13.00 -5.66
N GLU A 160 -2.33 -13.24 -5.41
CA GLU A 160 -2.81 -14.40 -4.64
C GLU A 160 -2.48 -15.72 -5.35
N ALA A 161 -2.77 -15.82 -6.65
CA ALA A 161 -2.41 -17.01 -7.43
C ALA A 161 -0.89 -17.22 -7.48
N ALA A 162 -0.11 -16.14 -7.64
CA ALA A 162 1.34 -16.19 -7.56
C ALA A 162 1.80 -16.61 -6.16
N ALA A 163 1.21 -16.10 -5.08
CA ALA A 163 1.53 -16.48 -3.71
C ALA A 163 1.25 -17.97 -3.45
N GLN A 164 0.18 -18.55 -3.99
CA GLN A 164 -0.09 -19.98 -3.89
C GLN A 164 1.01 -20.86 -4.50
N ILE A 165 1.71 -20.38 -5.54
CA ILE A 165 2.84 -21.09 -6.15
C ILE A 165 4.04 -21.17 -5.19
N TYR A 166 4.30 -20.11 -4.43
CA TYR A 166 5.45 -20.01 -3.53
C TYR A 166 5.15 -20.50 -2.09
N TRP A 167 3.90 -20.39 -1.63
CA TRP A 167 3.45 -20.79 -0.29
C TRP A 167 2.24 -21.75 -0.34
N PRO A 168 2.33 -22.93 -0.97
CA PRO A 168 1.18 -23.82 -1.13
C PRO A 168 0.55 -24.24 0.19
N ASP A 169 1.36 -24.46 1.24
CA ASP A 169 0.88 -24.91 2.56
C ASP A 169 0.06 -23.83 3.29
N GLU A 170 0.43 -22.55 3.12
CA GLU A 170 -0.27 -21.41 3.75
C GLU A 170 -1.62 -21.10 3.09
N PHE A 171 -1.83 -21.57 1.86
CA PHE A 171 -3.07 -21.38 1.09
C PHE A 171 -3.84 -22.70 0.86
N GLY A 172 -3.49 -23.78 1.56
CA GLY A 172 -4.24 -25.05 1.53
C GLY A 172 -4.06 -25.90 0.27
N GLY A 173 -3.04 -25.61 -0.55
CA GLY A 173 -2.70 -26.38 -1.75
C GLY A 173 -1.89 -27.65 -1.43
N SER A 174 -2.20 -28.77 -2.09
CA SER A 174 -1.33 -29.96 -2.04
C SER A 174 0.01 -29.67 -2.72
N PRO A 175 1.16 -30.03 -2.12
CA PRO A 175 2.46 -29.78 -2.73
C PRO A 175 2.58 -30.52 -4.07
N THR A 176 2.68 -29.75 -5.16
CA THR A 176 2.91 -30.33 -6.49
C THR A 176 4.30 -30.97 -6.52
N ARG A 177 4.41 -32.11 -7.21
CA ARG A 177 5.56 -33.04 -7.18
C ARG A 177 6.91 -32.41 -7.56
N ASN A 178 6.92 -31.21 -8.16
CA ASN A 178 8.12 -30.46 -8.53
C ASN A 178 8.71 -29.58 -7.41
N ASN A 179 8.00 -29.37 -6.30
CA ASN A 179 8.50 -28.58 -5.15
C ASN A 179 9.12 -29.44 -4.02
N ARG A 180 9.33 -30.74 -4.24
CA ARG A 180 9.89 -31.69 -3.25
C ARG A 180 11.35 -31.48 -2.86
N SER A 181 12.04 -30.49 -3.40
CA SER A 181 13.45 -30.21 -3.05
C SER A 181 13.63 -29.35 -1.79
N VAL A 182 12.57 -28.83 -1.18
CA VAL A 182 12.68 -27.90 -0.05
C VAL A 182 12.33 -28.61 1.27
N ALA A 183 13.02 -29.72 1.55
CA ALA A 183 12.97 -30.41 2.85
C ALA A 183 13.91 -29.77 3.90
N ALA A 184 14.56 -28.66 3.54
CA ALA A 184 15.09 -27.68 4.47
C ALA A 184 14.44 -26.35 4.05
N GLY A 185 13.66 -25.73 4.93
CA GLY A 185 13.12 -24.40 4.66
C GLY A 185 14.25 -23.48 4.19
N PRO A 186 14.02 -22.60 3.18
CA PRO A 186 15.06 -21.73 2.68
C PRO A 186 15.68 -20.96 3.86
N SER A 187 17.00 -20.79 3.86
CA SER A 187 17.65 -19.92 4.86
C SER A 187 17.01 -18.54 4.77
N LYS A 188 16.92 -17.78 5.87
CA LYS A 188 16.41 -16.39 5.87
C LYS A 188 17.04 -15.53 4.77
N SER A 189 18.31 -15.79 4.43
CA SER A 189 19.06 -15.15 3.34
C SER A 189 18.60 -15.49 1.92
N ASP A 190 17.89 -16.61 1.74
CA ASP A 190 17.48 -17.14 0.44
C ASP A 190 16.15 -16.50 -0.02
N ILE A 191 15.33 -16.02 0.93
CA ILE A 191 14.01 -15.43 0.66
C ILE A 191 14.13 -13.94 0.28
N GLU A 192 14.99 -13.17 0.95
CA GLU A 192 15.26 -11.75 0.59
C GLU A 192 15.74 -11.58 -0.86
N HIS A 193 16.26 -12.66 -1.43
CA HIS A 193 16.75 -12.73 -2.81
C HIS A 193 15.96 -13.70 -3.67
N SER A 194 14.79 -14.12 -3.20
CA SER A 194 13.86 -14.98 -3.90
C SER A 194 12.85 -14.14 -4.69
N PRO A 195 12.39 -14.64 -5.85
CA PRO A 195 11.13 -14.26 -6.48
C PRO A 195 9.96 -14.00 -5.54
N ALA A 196 9.87 -14.74 -4.42
CA ALA A 196 8.83 -14.61 -3.41
C ALA A 196 8.78 -13.21 -2.78
N MET A 197 9.93 -12.57 -2.54
CA MET A 197 9.98 -11.24 -1.92
C MET A 197 9.31 -10.17 -2.79
N ASP A 198 9.46 -10.26 -4.11
CA ASP A 198 8.81 -9.34 -5.04
C ASP A 198 7.28 -9.47 -5.01
N ILE A 199 6.75 -10.67 -4.81
CA ILE A 199 5.30 -10.88 -4.62
C ILE A 199 4.83 -10.23 -3.32
N LEU A 200 5.54 -10.43 -2.21
CA LEU A 200 5.19 -9.80 -0.92
C LEU A 200 5.15 -8.27 -1.04
N ILE A 201 6.18 -7.67 -1.65
CA ILE A 201 6.28 -6.21 -1.84
C ILE A 201 5.08 -5.70 -2.66
N ARG A 202 4.74 -6.40 -3.75
CA ARG A 202 3.62 -6.01 -4.62
C ARG A 202 2.28 -6.14 -3.91
N MET A 203 2.06 -7.21 -3.13
CA MET A 203 0.86 -7.36 -2.30
C MET A 203 0.74 -6.22 -1.29
N CYS A 204 1.84 -5.84 -0.64
CA CYS A 204 1.87 -4.70 0.28
C CYS A 204 1.51 -3.38 -0.43
N HIS A 205 2.05 -3.13 -1.64
CA HIS A 205 1.69 -1.94 -2.41
C HIS A 205 0.22 -1.91 -2.84
N VAL A 206 -0.36 -3.05 -3.24
CA VAL A 206 -1.80 -3.15 -3.54
C VAL A 206 -2.63 -2.85 -2.29
N ALA A 207 -2.22 -3.38 -1.13
CA ALA A 207 -2.88 -3.14 0.14
C ALA A 207 -2.83 -1.65 0.54
N ASP A 208 -1.67 -1.01 0.42
CA ASP A 208 -1.52 0.44 0.64
C ASP A 208 -2.38 1.25 -0.33
N THR A 209 -2.49 0.81 -1.59
CA THR A 209 -3.35 1.48 -2.56
C THR A 209 -4.83 1.34 -2.17
N PHE A 210 -5.29 0.16 -1.75
CA PHE A 210 -6.64 -0.02 -1.21
C PHE A 210 -6.91 0.88 -0.01
N PHE A 211 -5.94 1.01 0.90
CA PHE A 211 -6.06 1.92 2.06
C PHE A 211 -6.26 3.37 1.60
N MET A 212 -5.45 3.85 0.65
CA MET A 212 -5.57 5.21 0.10
C MET A 212 -6.90 5.43 -0.64
N GLN A 213 -7.49 4.37 -1.20
CA GLN A 213 -8.82 4.40 -1.81
C GLN A 213 -9.97 4.21 -0.81
N ASN A 214 -9.72 4.29 0.51
CA ASN A 214 -10.77 4.15 1.53
C ASN A 214 -11.44 2.76 1.50
N LEU A 215 -10.63 1.71 1.30
CA LEU A 215 -11.06 0.31 1.28
C LEU A 215 -10.27 -0.49 2.36
N PRO A 216 -10.54 -0.22 3.64
CA PRO A 216 -9.68 -0.64 4.75
C PRO A 216 -9.82 -2.14 5.03
N GLU A 217 -10.96 -2.76 4.70
CA GLU A 217 -11.15 -4.21 4.83
C GLU A 217 -10.33 -4.97 3.78
N GLN A 218 -10.20 -4.43 2.56
CA GLN A 218 -9.37 -5.03 1.51
C GLN A 218 -7.88 -4.86 1.85
N ALA A 219 -7.47 -3.66 2.26
CA ALA A 219 -6.12 -3.39 2.72
C ALA A 219 -5.70 -4.31 3.87
N ALA A 220 -6.51 -4.42 4.93
CA ALA A 220 -6.18 -5.24 6.09
C ALA A 220 -6.04 -6.72 5.74
N ARG A 221 -6.95 -7.30 4.93
CA ARG A 221 -6.83 -8.72 4.55
C ARG A 221 -5.51 -9.00 3.82
N LEU A 222 -5.11 -8.11 2.94
CA LEU A 222 -3.90 -8.28 2.15
C LEU A 222 -2.64 -8.04 3.00
N HIS A 223 -2.62 -7.00 3.84
CA HIS A 223 -1.54 -6.78 4.82
C HIS A 223 -1.43 -7.91 5.85
N GLU A 224 -2.54 -8.46 6.37
CA GLU A 224 -2.54 -9.62 7.28
C GLU A 224 -1.93 -10.86 6.60
N THR A 225 -2.22 -11.06 5.30
CA THR A 225 -1.60 -12.13 4.51
C THR A 225 -0.10 -11.91 4.36
N VAL A 226 0.33 -10.72 3.94
CA VAL A 226 1.75 -10.37 3.82
C VAL A 226 2.47 -10.48 5.17
N LEU A 227 1.83 -10.05 6.26
CA LEU A 227 2.37 -10.12 7.62
C LEU A 227 2.62 -11.56 8.04
N ARG A 228 1.65 -12.45 7.82
CA ARG A 228 1.78 -13.88 8.14
C ARG A 228 2.95 -14.49 7.37
N LEU A 229 2.97 -14.34 6.05
CA LEU A 229 4.02 -14.89 5.19
C LEU A 229 5.41 -14.34 5.56
N SER A 230 5.55 -13.02 5.67
CA SER A 230 6.84 -12.39 6.03
C SER A 230 7.30 -12.72 7.45
N THR A 231 6.39 -12.92 8.39
CA THR A 231 6.74 -13.34 9.76
C THR A 231 7.27 -14.78 9.78
N THR A 232 6.63 -15.70 9.05
CA THR A 232 7.09 -17.10 8.96
C THR A 232 8.47 -17.19 8.31
N ASP A 233 8.67 -16.45 7.22
CA ASP A 233 9.81 -16.62 6.33
C ASP A 233 11.03 -15.77 6.70
N LEU A 234 10.80 -14.48 6.99
CA LEU A 234 11.85 -13.51 7.29
C LEU A 234 12.05 -13.38 8.82
N GLY A 235 10.98 -13.63 9.59
CA GLY A 235 10.93 -13.42 11.03
C GLY A 235 10.41 -12.03 11.41
N PRO A 236 9.94 -11.86 12.66
CA PRO A 236 9.33 -10.61 13.14
C PRO A 236 10.33 -9.44 13.27
N GLY A 237 11.63 -9.72 13.37
CA GLY A 237 12.67 -8.70 13.47
C GLY A 237 13.22 -8.19 12.13
N HIS A 238 12.77 -8.76 11.00
CA HIS A 238 13.25 -8.34 9.69
C HIS A 238 12.67 -6.95 9.32
N PRO A 239 13.46 -6.02 8.74
CA PRO A 239 13.00 -4.65 8.44
C PRO A 239 11.68 -4.58 7.67
N TYR A 240 11.51 -5.45 6.66
CA TYR A 240 10.28 -5.52 5.88
C TYR A 240 9.08 -6.00 6.71
N THR A 241 9.27 -7.02 7.57
CA THR A 241 8.19 -7.54 8.42
C THR A 241 7.74 -6.45 9.40
N ILE A 242 8.67 -5.71 9.99
CA ILE A 242 8.37 -4.58 10.89
C ILE A 242 7.57 -3.49 10.15
N ALA A 243 7.94 -3.17 8.90
CA ALA A 243 7.18 -2.24 8.08
C ALA A 243 5.74 -2.71 7.86
N VAL A 244 5.54 -3.98 7.51
CA VAL A 244 4.22 -4.59 7.30
C VAL A 244 3.41 -4.64 8.61
N MET A 245 4.03 -4.89 9.76
CA MET A 245 3.37 -4.78 11.08
C MET A 245 2.85 -3.35 11.31
N GLY A 246 3.65 -2.34 10.93
CA GLY A 246 3.26 -0.93 10.99
C GLY A 246 2.06 -0.60 10.11
N SER A 247 2.02 -1.10 8.87
CA SER A 247 0.89 -0.92 7.95
C SER A 247 -0.36 -1.68 8.41
N THR A 248 -0.22 -2.94 8.83
CA THR A 248 -1.33 -3.74 9.37
C THR A 248 -1.93 -3.09 10.62
N GLY A 249 -1.07 -2.55 11.50
CA GLY A 249 -1.50 -1.81 12.69
C GLY A 249 -2.27 -0.53 12.34
N ARG A 250 -1.83 0.23 11.33
CA ARG A 250 -2.57 1.40 10.80
C ARG A 250 -3.95 0.98 10.30
N ASP A 251 -4.05 -0.13 9.58
CA ASP A 251 -5.31 -0.62 9.06
C ASP A 251 -6.27 -0.99 10.21
N TYR A 252 -5.77 -1.66 11.26
CA TYR A 252 -6.55 -1.94 12.48
C TYR A 252 -7.04 -0.66 13.17
N VAL A 253 -6.20 0.37 13.24
CA VAL A 253 -6.63 1.68 13.73
C VAL A 253 -7.80 2.19 12.88
N SER A 254 -7.68 2.22 11.55
CA SER A 254 -8.75 2.71 10.67
C SER A 254 -10.09 1.98 10.84
N GLN A 255 -10.05 0.68 11.16
CA GLN A 255 -11.24 -0.15 11.42
C GLN A 255 -11.79 -0.02 12.86
N GLY A 256 -11.10 0.70 13.75
CA GLY A 256 -11.46 0.79 15.17
C GLY A 256 -11.08 -0.45 16.00
N ARG A 257 -10.29 -1.36 15.44
CA ARG A 257 -9.71 -2.55 16.12
C ARG A 257 -8.53 -2.13 17.03
N LEU A 258 -8.78 -1.16 17.90
CA LEU A 258 -7.73 -0.47 18.67
C LEU A 258 -6.91 -1.40 19.58
N PRO A 259 -7.49 -2.38 20.30
CA PRO A 259 -6.71 -3.29 21.14
C PRO A 259 -5.75 -4.17 20.32
N GLU A 260 -6.17 -4.62 19.13
CA GLU A 260 -5.33 -5.40 18.22
C GLU A 260 -4.22 -4.54 17.62
N ALA A 261 -4.54 -3.30 17.24
CA ALA A 261 -3.57 -2.32 16.75
C ALA A 261 -2.47 -2.05 17.80
N VAL A 262 -2.86 -1.77 19.06
CA VAL A 262 -1.91 -1.49 20.14
C VAL A 262 -0.94 -2.66 20.34
N ARG A 263 -1.44 -3.89 20.38
CA ARG A 263 -0.57 -5.07 20.54
C ARG A 263 0.44 -5.19 19.41
N LEU A 264 -0.04 -5.15 18.16
CA LEU A 264 0.82 -5.32 16.99
C LEU A 264 1.83 -4.18 16.84
N LEU A 265 1.41 -2.93 17.05
CA LEU A 265 2.27 -1.76 16.92
C LEU A 265 3.27 -1.64 18.07
N GLN A 266 2.94 -2.13 19.26
CA GLN A 266 3.88 -2.22 20.36
C GLN A 266 4.99 -3.23 20.03
N ASP A 267 4.64 -4.41 19.50
CA ASP A 267 5.61 -5.41 19.06
C ASP A 267 6.47 -4.86 17.90
N ALA A 268 5.86 -4.13 16.96
CA ALA A 268 6.57 -3.51 15.83
C ALA A 268 7.54 -2.42 16.28
N ALA A 269 7.12 -1.55 17.20
CA ALA A 269 7.96 -0.49 17.74
C ALA A 269 9.15 -1.05 18.52
N GLU A 270 8.95 -2.13 19.29
CA GLU A 270 10.03 -2.79 20.02
C GLU A 270 11.00 -3.51 19.08
N ALA A 271 10.49 -4.29 18.12
CA ALA A 271 11.31 -4.92 17.09
C ALA A 271 12.10 -3.87 16.29
N GLY A 272 11.47 -2.75 15.94
CA GLY A 272 12.12 -1.61 15.28
C GLY A 272 13.25 -1.02 16.11
N ARG A 273 13.04 -0.79 17.42
CA ARG A 273 14.09 -0.29 18.32
C ARG A 273 15.28 -1.25 18.39
N VAL A 274 15.02 -2.55 18.48
CA VAL A 274 16.07 -3.59 18.61
C VAL A 274 16.85 -3.78 17.30
N HIS A 275 16.17 -3.83 16.16
CA HIS A 275 16.77 -4.25 14.89
C HIS A 275 17.13 -3.10 13.94
N LEU A 276 16.41 -1.98 13.96
CA LEU A 276 16.60 -0.85 13.06
C LEU A 276 17.17 0.38 13.79
N GLY A 277 16.92 0.47 15.11
CA GLY A 277 17.26 1.59 15.97
C GLY A 277 16.14 2.63 16.07
N SER A 278 16.15 3.40 17.16
CA SER A 278 15.07 4.35 17.52
C SER A 278 14.93 5.55 16.58
N ARG A 279 15.94 5.84 15.75
CA ARG A 279 15.90 6.92 14.75
C ARG A 279 15.53 6.43 13.35
N ASP A 280 15.36 5.14 13.15
CA ASP A 280 14.92 4.62 11.86
C ASP A 280 13.49 5.08 11.55
N SER A 281 13.25 5.37 10.26
CA SER A 281 11.95 5.84 9.76
C SER A 281 10.81 4.85 10.04
N THR A 282 11.06 3.55 9.92
CA THR A 282 10.07 2.50 10.17
C THR A 282 9.74 2.42 11.65
N THR A 283 10.76 2.41 12.52
CA THR A 283 10.56 2.44 13.98
C THR A 283 9.74 3.65 14.42
N ARG A 284 10.10 4.84 13.91
CA ARG A 284 9.39 6.09 14.21
C ARG A 284 7.93 6.03 13.75
N ARG A 285 7.66 5.53 12.54
CA ARG A 285 6.29 5.33 12.03
C ARG A 285 5.47 4.38 12.89
N CYS A 286 6.05 3.25 13.34
CA CYS A 286 5.39 2.33 14.27
C CYS A 286 5.03 3.01 15.60
N ILE A 287 5.92 3.85 16.15
CA ILE A 287 5.66 4.62 17.38
C ILE A 287 4.52 5.63 17.18
N VAL A 288 4.49 6.34 16.04
CA VAL A 288 3.42 7.29 15.73
C VAL A 288 2.06 6.59 15.63
N HIS A 289 1.96 5.48 14.89
CA HIS A 289 0.71 4.72 14.82
C HIS A 289 0.32 4.12 16.18
N LEU A 290 1.29 3.68 16.99
CA LEU A 290 1.03 3.20 18.35
C LEU A 290 0.42 4.31 19.23
N ALA A 291 0.97 5.52 19.13
CA ALA A 291 0.47 6.70 19.83
C ALA A 291 -0.94 7.06 19.37
N GLU A 292 -1.23 7.00 18.07
CA GLU A 292 -2.58 7.20 17.55
C GLU A 292 -3.55 6.15 18.10
N ALA A 293 -3.19 4.87 18.10
CA ALA A 293 -4.03 3.79 18.62
C ALA A 293 -4.36 3.99 20.11
N HIS A 294 -3.36 4.33 20.93
CA HIS A 294 -3.56 4.66 22.35
C HIS A 294 -4.36 5.95 22.56
N GLY A 295 -4.11 6.97 21.75
CA GLY A 295 -4.78 8.26 21.79
C GLY A 295 -6.27 8.12 21.47
N ARG A 296 -6.60 7.35 20.44
CA ARG A 296 -7.99 7.00 20.10
C ARG A 296 -8.63 6.14 21.16
N MET A 297 -7.95 5.14 21.70
CA MET A 297 -8.50 4.31 22.77
C MET A 297 -8.81 5.14 24.03
N THR A 298 -7.98 6.15 24.31
CA THR A 298 -8.27 7.15 25.32
C THR A 298 -9.50 7.95 24.92
N ALA A 299 -9.48 8.66 23.79
CA ALA A 299 -10.55 9.57 23.41
C ALA A 299 -11.93 8.92 23.20
N GLU A 300 -11.97 7.71 22.63
CA GLU A 300 -13.19 6.97 22.25
C GLU A 300 -13.67 5.97 23.32
N GLY A 301 -12.80 5.56 24.24
CA GLY A 301 -13.14 4.57 25.27
C GLY A 301 -14.05 5.11 26.37
N ASP A 302 -14.34 4.26 27.37
CA ASP A 302 -15.29 4.49 28.48
C ASP A 302 -14.89 5.60 29.48
N GLY A 303 -14.03 6.54 29.09
CA GLY A 303 -13.53 7.59 29.98
C GLY A 303 -12.44 7.14 30.94
N LYS A 304 -11.84 5.95 30.73
CA LYS A 304 -10.72 5.47 31.55
C LYS A 304 -9.54 6.45 31.49
N VAL A 305 -8.91 6.62 32.65
CA VAL A 305 -7.70 7.43 32.81
C VAL A 305 -6.54 6.70 32.12
N PRO A 306 -5.79 7.35 31.22
CA PRO A 306 -4.65 6.73 30.57
C PRO A 306 -3.52 6.48 31.57
N ASP A 307 -2.73 5.43 31.35
CA ASP A 307 -1.54 5.16 32.15
C ASP A 307 -0.36 6.07 31.75
N ALA A 308 0.66 6.13 32.62
CA ALA A 308 1.87 6.92 32.37
C ALA A 308 2.59 6.52 31.07
N LYS A 309 2.51 5.24 30.69
CA LYS A 309 3.12 4.72 29.46
C LYS A 309 2.44 5.31 28.22
N THR A 310 1.11 5.39 28.22
CA THR A 310 0.33 5.98 27.13
C THR A 310 0.71 7.44 26.91
N ILE A 311 0.85 8.21 27.99
CA ILE A 311 1.25 9.62 27.94
C ILE A 311 2.66 9.75 27.36
N ALA A 312 3.62 8.97 27.86
CA ALA A 312 5.00 8.99 27.35
C ALA A 312 5.09 8.60 25.86
N ILE A 313 4.26 7.66 25.39
CA ILE A 313 4.18 7.29 23.96
C ILE A 313 3.65 8.46 23.13
N LEU A 314 2.61 9.15 23.59
CA LEU A 314 2.03 10.31 22.91
C LEU A 314 3.03 11.47 22.83
N GLU A 315 3.71 11.79 23.94
CA GLU A 315 4.76 12.82 23.99
C GLU A 315 5.90 12.48 23.02
N GLN A 316 6.42 11.25 23.07
CA GLN A 316 7.48 10.78 22.17
C GLN A 316 7.08 10.89 20.69
N ALA A 317 5.84 10.51 20.35
CA ALA A 317 5.36 10.57 18.97
C ALA A 317 5.18 12.01 18.47
N ILE A 318 4.76 12.94 19.33
CA ILE A 318 4.68 14.37 18.99
C ILE A 318 6.08 14.92 18.70
N GLU A 319 7.07 14.63 19.54
CA GLU A 319 8.47 15.04 19.29
C GLU A 319 8.97 14.51 17.94
N ILE A 320 8.70 13.23 17.63
CA ILE A 320 9.06 12.62 16.35
C ILE A 320 8.43 13.37 15.16
N LEU A 321 7.14 13.72 15.24
CA LEU A 321 6.44 14.43 14.16
C LEU A 321 6.87 15.89 14.03
N GLU A 322 7.13 16.56 15.16
CA GLU A 322 7.65 17.93 15.17
C GLU A 322 9.05 18.02 14.56
N GLU A 323 9.90 17.02 14.77
CA GLU A 323 11.20 16.89 14.11
C GLU A 323 11.11 16.59 12.61
N SER A 324 10.11 15.79 12.17
CA SER A 324 10.07 15.25 10.81
C SER A 324 9.28 16.11 9.82
N ILE A 325 8.04 16.46 10.16
CA ILE A 325 7.10 17.15 9.28
C ILE A 325 6.72 18.55 9.80
N GLY A 326 6.96 18.80 11.08
CA GLY A 326 6.79 20.12 11.70
C GLY A 326 5.60 20.20 12.66
N HIS A 327 5.46 21.38 13.27
CA HIS A 327 4.57 21.58 14.43
C HIS A 327 3.10 21.82 14.07
N ASP A 328 2.85 22.24 12.83
CA ASP A 328 1.56 22.72 12.32
C ASP A 328 0.93 21.78 11.28
N GLU A 329 1.47 20.56 11.16
CA GLU A 329 0.92 19.52 10.31
C GLU A 329 -0.24 18.77 10.97
N THR A 330 -1.16 18.28 10.15
CA THR A 330 -2.43 17.72 10.64
C THR A 330 -2.23 16.54 11.57
N ASP A 331 -1.23 15.70 11.32
CA ASP A 331 -0.91 14.53 12.14
C ASP A 331 -0.34 14.95 13.51
N THR A 332 0.57 15.92 13.52
CA THR A 332 1.14 16.50 14.76
C THR A 332 0.03 17.09 15.62
N ILE A 333 -0.89 17.85 15.02
CA ILE A 333 -2.02 18.46 15.72
C ILE A 333 -3.01 17.39 16.22
N SER A 334 -3.20 16.29 15.49
CA SER A 334 -4.04 15.17 15.91
C SER A 334 -3.49 14.48 17.16
N LEU A 335 -2.18 14.21 17.21
CA LEU A 335 -1.56 13.65 18.41
C LEU A 335 -1.58 14.62 19.59
N LYS A 336 -1.37 15.93 19.36
CA LYS A 336 -1.53 16.97 20.40
C LYS A 336 -2.95 17.01 20.95
N TYR A 337 -3.96 16.82 20.11
CA TYR A 337 -5.35 16.66 20.57
C TYR A 337 -5.49 15.44 21.48
N TYR A 338 -4.99 14.26 21.08
CA TYR A 338 -5.08 13.06 21.91
C TYR A 338 -4.33 13.19 23.24
N LEU A 339 -3.14 13.80 23.24
CA LEU A 339 -2.39 14.09 24.47
C LEU A 339 -3.15 15.09 25.36
N ALA A 340 -3.80 16.10 24.78
CA ALA A 340 -4.63 17.02 25.54
C ALA A 340 -5.81 16.32 26.23
N VAL A 341 -6.48 15.39 25.53
CA VAL A 341 -7.54 14.56 26.11
C VAL A 341 -6.98 13.67 27.22
N ALA A 342 -5.80 13.09 27.02
CA ALA A 342 -5.15 12.24 28.02
C ALA A 342 -4.84 13.03 29.31
N TYR A 343 -4.18 14.19 29.21
CA TYR A 343 -3.92 15.06 30.36
C TYR A 343 -5.19 15.56 31.04
N ALA A 344 -6.25 15.84 30.28
CA ALA A 344 -7.51 16.32 30.86
C ALA A 344 -8.18 15.29 31.79
N ARG A 345 -7.84 14.01 31.61
CA ARG A 345 -8.36 12.90 32.42
C ARG A 345 -7.46 12.55 33.61
N LEU A 346 -6.24 13.08 33.65
CA LEU A 346 -5.36 12.96 34.80
C LEU A 346 -5.71 14.03 35.84
N ASP A 347 -5.58 13.67 37.10
CA ASP A 347 -5.78 14.65 38.17
C ASP A 347 -4.66 15.71 38.14
N GLY A 348 -5.05 16.98 38.25
CA GLY A 348 -4.11 18.11 38.34
C GLY A 348 -3.43 18.59 37.05
N GLN A 349 -3.53 17.91 35.91
CA GLN A 349 -2.84 18.29 34.65
C GLN A 349 -3.69 19.12 33.67
N PHE A 350 -4.55 19.97 34.21
CA PHE A 350 -5.46 20.80 33.42
C PHE A 350 -4.74 21.89 32.62
N ARG A 351 -3.58 22.37 33.09
CA ARG A 351 -2.84 23.45 32.42
C ARG A 351 -2.15 22.97 31.15
N GLU A 352 -1.54 21.79 31.22
CA GLU A 352 -0.88 21.10 30.12
C GLU A 352 -1.91 20.74 29.04
N SER A 353 -3.05 20.19 29.48
CA SER A 353 -4.20 19.94 28.62
C SER A 353 -4.69 21.21 27.91
N GLU A 354 -4.87 22.31 28.65
CA GLU A 354 -5.32 23.60 28.10
C GLU A 354 -4.30 24.22 27.13
N ALA A 355 -3.01 24.10 27.40
CA ALA A 355 -1.96 24.59 26.50
C ALA A 355 -2.01 23.86 25.15
N LEU A 356 -2.13 22.53 25.14
CA LEU A 356 -2.27 21.75 23.91
C LEU A 356 -3.59 22.04 23.19
N GLN A 357 -4.70 22.18 23.92
CA GLN A 357 -5.99 22.57 23.35
C GLN A 357 -5.90 23.91 22.63
N ASN A 358 -5.21 24.89 23.21
CA ASN A 358 -5.02 26.20 22.58
C ASN A 358 -4.20 26.11 21.29
N GLN A 359 -3.20 25.22 21.21
CA GLN A 359 -2.48 24.96 19.96
C GLN A 359 -3.41 24.37 18.89
N VAL A 360 -4.21 23.36 19.24
CA VAL A 360 -5.18 22.74 18.32
C VAL A 360 -6.22 23.76 17.84
N LEU A 361 -6.77 24.59 18.73
CA LEU A 361 -7.73 25.62 18.37
C LEU A 361 -7.10 26.71 17.49
N SER A 362 -5.86 27.12 17.78
CA SER A 362 -5.11 28.06 16.96
C SER A 362 -4.92 27.54 15.54
N TRP A 363 -4.54 26.27 15.39
CA TRP A 363 -4.47 25.62 14.09
C TRP A 363 -5.84 25.58 13.41
N CYS A 364 -6.90 25.15 14.10
CA CYS A 364 -8.26 25.10 13.55
C CYS A 364 -8.75 26.46 13.04
N ARG A 365 -8.42 27.57 13.75
CA ARG A 365 -8.75 28.94 13.30
C ARG A 365 -8.12 29.27 11.95
N ARG A 366 -6.85 28.91 11.75
CA ARG A 366 -6.15 29.14 10.47
C ARG A 366 -6.75 28.31 9.34
N GLN A 367 -7.12 27.06 9.61
CA GLN A 367 -7.59 26.13 8.58
C GLN A 367 -9.05 26.35 8.13
N LEU A 368 -9.91 26.92 8.97
CA LEU A 368 -11.32 27.12 8.61
C LEU A 368 -11.55 28.17 7.52
N GLY A 369 -10.59 29.07 7.30
CA GLY A 369 -10.55 29.92 6.09
C GLY A 369 -10.54 29.11 4.79
N ASN A 370 -10.03 27.87 4.84
CA ASN A 370 -9.88 26.95 3.72
C ASN A 370 -10.91 25.79 3.74
N ARG A 371 -11.90 25.81 4.63
CA ARG A 371 -12.96 24.79 4.78
C ARG A 371 -12.46 23.34 4.92
N THR A 372 -11.40 23.08 5.69
CA THR A 372 -10.94 21.69 5.90
C THR A 372 -11.93 20.89 6.77
N VAL A 373 -12.27 19.67 6.35
CA VAL A 373 -13.13 18.75 7.11
C VAL A 373 -12.49 18.42 8.47
N THR A 374 -11.16 18.32 8.52
CA THR A 374 -10.40 17.99 9.72
C THR A 374 -10.54 19.01 10.83
N ALA A 375 -10.41 20.30 10.53
CA ALA A 375 -10.55 21.34 11.56
C ALA A 375 -11.94 21.29 12.21
N ASN A 376 -12.98 21.05 11.41
CA ASN A 376 -14.34 20.89 11.93
C ASN A 376 -14.49 19.68 12.86
N LEU A 377 -13.84 18.56 12.52
CA LEU A 377 -13.84 17.35 13.34
C LEU A 377 -13.13 17.59 14.68
N MET A 378 -11.93 18.21 14.66
CA MET A 378 -11.17 18.52 15.86
C MET A 378 -11.93 19.45 16.80
N ILE A 379 -12.57 20.50 16.27
CA ILE A 379 -13.41 21.41 17.06
C ILE A 379 -14.55 20.65 17.73
N ARG A 380 -15.27 19.81 16.97
CA ARG A 380 -16.37 19.00 17.51
C ARG A 380 -15.88 18.09 18.63
N ASN A 381 -14.73 17.45 18.43
CA ASN A 381 -14.16 16.53 19.40
C ASN A 381 -13.69 17.26 20.67
N LEU A 382 -13.08 18.44 20.56
CA LEU A 382 -12.74 19.29 21.69
C LEU A 382 -13.99 19.75 22.48
N VAL A 383 -15.06 20.12 21.79
CA VAL A 383 -16.34 20.47 22.42
C VAL A 383 -16.91 19.29 23.20
N LEU A 384 -16.92 18.08 22.60
CA LEU A 384 -17.38 16.87 23.27
C LEU A 384 -16.57 16.56 24.52
N MET A 385 -15.25 16.66 24.44
CA MET A 385 -14.35 16.50 25.58
C MET A 385 -14.67 17.50 26.70
N TYR A 386 -14.82 18.81 26.40
CA TYR A 386 -15.17 19.79 27.43
C TYR A 386 -16.52 19.50 28.09
N ARG A 387 -17.51 19.02 27.33
CA ARG A 387 -18.80 18.60 27.88
C ARG A 387 -18.66 17.39 28.81
N GLN A 388 -17.87 16.39 28.42
CA GLN A 388 -17.59 15.21 29.25
C GLN A 388 -16.89 15.58 30.57
N LEU A 389 -16.02 16.60 30.54
CA LEU A 389 -15.34 17.13 31.72
C LEU A 389 -16.22 18.11 32.53
N GLY A 390 -17.49 18.31 32.18
CA GLY A 390 -18.40 19.23 32.85
C GLY A 390 -18.12 20.73 32.58
N ARG A 391 -17.15 21.07 31.72
CA ARG A 391 -16.78 22.45 31.37
C ARG A 391 -17.69 23.02 30.27
N MET A 392 -18.97 23.09 30.58
CA MET A 392 -20.02 23.52 29.63
C MET A 392 -19.81 24.93 29.08
N ASP A 393 -19.24 25.83 29.86
CA ASP A 393 -19.01 27.22 29.43
C ASP A 393 -17.96 27.30 28.32
N LYS A 394 -16.85 26.55 28.45
CA LYS A 394 -15.83 26.45 27.40
C LYS A 394 -16.35 25.78 26.15
N ALA A 395 -17.14 24.71 26.30
CA ALA A 395 -17.77 24.05 25.17
C ALA A 395 -18.62 25.06 24.37
N ARG A 396 -19.45 25.85 25.08
CA ARG A 396 -20.31 26.88 24.48
C ARG A 396 -19.52 28.03 23.87
N GLU A 397 -18.43 28.45 24.50
CA GLU A 397 -17.52 29.48 23.99
C GLU A 397 -16.95 29.09 22.63
N ILE A 398 -16.39 27.89 22.54
CA ILE A 398 -15.81 27.34 21.30
C ILE A 398 -16.91 27.17 20.24
N GLU A 399 -18.07 26.59 20.58
CA GLU A 399 -19.18 26.46 19.63
C GLU A 399 -19.63 27.83 19.06
N ASN A 400 -19.73 28.83 19.91
CA ASN A 400 -20.09 30.19 19.51
C ASN A 400 -19.02 30.84 18.64
N GLU A 401 -17.75 30.74 19.04
CA GLU A 401 -16.62 31.29 18.30
C GLU A 401 -16.57 30.71 16.88
N PHE A 402 -16.48 29.38 16.77
CA PHE A 402 -16.35 28.72 15.48
C PHE A 402 -17.65 28.77 14.67
N GLY A 403 -18.81 28.89 15.32
CA GLY A 403 -20.07 29.22 14.65
C GLY A 403 -20.07 30.62 14.01
N ARG A 404 -19.47 31.63 14.66
CA ARG A 404 -19.28 32.96 14.07
C ARG A 404 -18.30 32.93 12.90
N ILE A 405 -17.15 32.27 13.06
CA ILE A 405 -16.13 32.12 12.00
C ILE A 405 -16.74 31.49 10.74
N ARG A 406 -17.54 30.42 10.89
CA ARG A 406 -18.23 29.79 9.75
C ARG A 406 -19.22 30.74 9.07
N ARG A 407 -19.96 31.55 9.83
CA ARG A 407 -20.90 32.53 9.29
C ARG A 407 -20.22 33.71 8.58
N SER A 408 -18.99 34.06 8.95
CA SER A 408 -18.25 35.15 8.30
C SER A 408 -17.56 34.74 6.99
N ILE A 409 -17.44 33.43 6.72
CA ILE A 409 -16.79 32.86 5.53
C ILE A 409 -17.84 32.25 4.56
N SER A 410 -19.11 32.23 4.96
CA SER A 410 -20.25 31.89 4.12
C SER A 410 -20.89 33.15 3.57
#